data_AF-L9ZAW0-F1
#
_entry.id   AF-L9ZAW0-F1
#
_cell.length_a   1.000
_cell.length_b   1.000
_cell.length_c   1.000
_cell.angle_alpha   90.00
_cell.angle_beta   90.00
_cell.angle_gamma   90.00
#
_symmetry.space_group_name_H-M   'P 1'
#
loop_
_entity.id
_entity.type
_entity.pdbx_description
1 polymer ?
#
loop_
_entity_poly.entity_id
_entity_poly.type
_entity_poly.pdbx_seq_one_letter_code
_entity_poly.pdbx_strand_id
1 'polypeptide(L)'
;MEFDDEVLEGPVRYEDKGLAARLTYNEERESYRVEYSPILKSGDIAEEWELFGGSVGYTSSEYDAEEEARAFYDELENLSNEEIHDEMSVGENQ
;
A
#
# COMPACT_ATOMS: atom_id res chain seq x y z
N MET A 1 -20.92 -5.42 -13.47
CA MET A 1 -19.55 -4.92 -13.68
C MET A 1 -18.84 -5.37 -12.44
N GLU A 2 -17.96 -6.35 -12.57
CA GLU A 2 -17.02 -6.66 -11.49
C GLU A 2 -16.04 -5.48 -11.54
N PHE A 3 -16.15 -4.57 -10.56
CA PHE A 3 -15.18 -3.49 -10.41
C PHE A 3 -13.94 -4.15 -9.84
N ASP A 4 -13.09 -4.66 -10.72
CA ASP A 4 -11.79 -5.20 -10.36
C ASP A 4 -10.88 -3.99 -10.22
N ASP A 5 -10.38 -3.71 -9.01
CA ASP A 5 -9.39 -2.63 -8.81
C ASP A 5 -8.25 -2.80 -9.82
N GLU A 6 -8.07 -1.81 -10.71
CA GLU A 6 -7.10 -1.91 -11.79
C GLU A 6 -5.69 -1.75 -11.20
N VAL A 7 -4.85 -2.77 -11.32
CA VAL A 7 -3.45 -2.67 -10.90
C VAL A 7 -2.70 -1.79 -11.89
N LEU A 8 -2.32 -0.60 -11.45
CA LEU A 8 -1.54 0.37 -12.23
C LEU A 8 -0.06 0.05 -12.18
N GLU A 9 0.46 -0.31 -11.01
CA GLU A 9 1.90 -0.55 -10.79
C GLU A 9 2.16 -1.63 -9.73
N GLY A 10 3.21 -2.43 -9.93
CA GLY A 10 3.58 -3.53 -9.04
C GLY A 10 2.91 -4.88 -9.37
N PRO A 11 2.89 -5.84 -8.42
CA PRO A 11 3.43 -5.74 -7.06
C PRO A 11 4.96 -5.74 -7.02
N VAL A 12 5.55 -4.73 -6.39
CA VAL A 12 6.99 -4.65 -6.10
C VAL A 12 7.24 -5.32 -4.76
N ARG A 13 8.24 -6.20 -4.71
CA ARG A 13 8.64 -6.92 -3.49
C ARG A 13 9.81 -6.22 -2.82
N TYR A 14 9.62 -5.75 -1.61
CA TYR A 14 10.68 -5.23 -0.76
C TYR A 14 11.16 -6.35 0.16
N GLU A 15 12.00 -7.24 -0.36
CA GLU A 15 12.53 -8.39 0.41
C GLU A 15 13.32 -7.95 1.65
N ASP A 16 14.00 -6.81 1.57
CA ASP A 16 14.69 -6.16 2.70
C ASP A 16 13.74 -5.80 3.85
N LYS A 17 12.49 -5.47 3.51
CA LYS A 17 11.44 -5.00 4.42
C LYS A 17 10.39 -6.08 4.73
N GLY A 18 10.46 -7.24 4.06
CA GLY A 18 9.53 -8.35 4.25
C GLY A 18 8.09 -8.06 3.80
N LEU A 19 7.88 -7.13 2.87
CA LEU A 19 6.55 -6.75 2.37
C LEU A 19 6.58 -6.52 0.86
N ALA A 20 5.42 -6.59 0.22
CA ALA A 20 5.21 -6.19 -1.16
C ALA A 20 4.22 -5.03 -1.19
N ALA A 21 4.37 -4.11 -2.14
CA ALA A 21 3.41 -3.04 -2.36
C ALA A 21 2.95 -3.00 -3.83
N ARG A 22 1.72 -2.55 -4.05
CA ARG A 22 1.15 -2.29 -5.38
C ARG A 22 0.33 -1.00 -5.38
N LEU A 23 0.28 -0.37 -6.55
CA LEU A 23 -0.60 0.77 -6.81
C LEU A 23 -1.80 0.28 -7.60
N THR A 24 -3.00 0.53 -7.09
CA THR A 24 -4.27 0.17 -7.71
C THR A 24 -5.14 1.41 -7.94
N TYR A 25 -6.02 1.33 -8.92
CA TYR A 25 -7.06 2.30 -9.19
C TYR A 25 -8.42 1.72 -8.85
N ASN A 26 -9.11 2.35 -7.93
CA ASN A 26 -10.46 2.00 -7.57
C ASN A 26 -11.45 2.78 -8.44
N GLU A 27 -12.01 2.11 -9.44
CA GLU A 27 -13.00 2.71 -10.34
C GLU A 27 -14.30 3.12 -9.63
N GLU A 28 -14.67 2.45 -8.52
CA GLU A 28 -15.91 2.76 -7.79
C GLU A 28 -15.84 4.11 -7.07
N ARG A 29 -14.66 4.48 -6.58
CA ARG A 29 -14.40 5.72 -5.85
C ARG A 29 -13.61 6.74 -6.66
N GLU A 30 -13.26 6.38 -7.89
CA GLU A 30 -12.44 7.17 -8.81
C GLU A 30 -11.13 7.61 -8.14
N SER A 31 -10.50 6.72 -7.37
CA SER A 31 -9.36 7.01 -6.50
C SER A 31 -8.21 6.03 -6.67
N TYR A 32 -7.00 6.47 -6.36
CA TYR A 32 -5.76 5.70 -6.46
C TYR A 32 -5.36 5.20 -5.08
N ARG A 33 -4.98 3.93 -4.96
CA ARG A 33 -4.69 3.29 -3.68
C ARG A 33 -3.33 2.64 -3.69
N VAL A 34 -2.57 2.87 -2.62
CA VAL A 34 -1.33 2.13 -2.39
C VAL A 34 -1.57 1.06 -1.35
N GLU A 35 -1.49 -0.18 -1.80
CA GLU A 35 -1.70 -1.36 -0.97
C GLU A 35 -0.38 -2.06 -0.66
N TYR A 36 -0.28 -2.65 0.52
CA TYR A 36 0.80 -3.56 0.88
C TYR A 36 0.28 -4.92 1.31
N SER A 37 1.17 -5.89 1.24
CA SER A 37 0.94 -7.22 1.74
C SER A 37 2.23 -7.81 2.27
N PRO A 38 2.23 -8.45 3.45
CA PRO A 38 3.43 -9.07 4.00
C PRO A 38 3.91 -10.24 3.14
N ILE A 39 5.23 -10.37 2.99
CA ILE A 39 5.84 -11.52 2.34
C ILE A 39 5.92 -12.65 3.37
N LEU A 40 5.22 -13.74 3.10
CA LEU A 40 5.21 -14.94 3.94
C LEU A 40 6.61 -15.58 3.98
N LYS A 41 6.87 -16.38 5.01
CA LYS A 41 8.13 -17.14 5.15
C LYS A 41 8.41 -18.09 3.98
N SER A 42 7.38 -18.44 3.19
CA SER A 42 7.49 -19.22 1.97
C SER A 42 8.10 -18.44 0.79
N GLY A 43 8.16 -17.11 0.86
CA GLY A 43 8.54 -16.21 -0.24
C GLY A 43 7.36 -15.74 -1.10
N ASP A 44 6.15 -16.16 -0.75
CA ASP A 44 4.90 -15.75 -1.38
C ASP A 44 4.35 -14.48 -0.72
N ILE A 45 3.71 -13.62 -1.51
CA ILE A 45 2.98 -12.45 -1.01
C ILE A 45 1.65 -12.95 -0.45
N ALA A 46 1.20 -12.44 0.71
CA ALA A 46 -0.11 -12.81 1.20
C ALA A 46 -1.21 -12.42 0.19
N GLU A 47 -2.29 -13.19 0.15
CA GLU A 47 -3.42 -12.90 -0.75
C GLU A 47 -4.18 -11.64 -0.31
N GLU A 48 -4.07 -11.30 0.98
CA GLU A 48 -4.68 -10.12 1.59
C GLU A 48 -3.77 -8.90 1.39
N TRP A 49 -4.37 -7.82 0.89
CA TRP A 49 -3.73 -6.53 0.66
C TRP A 49 -4.40 -5.49 1.55
N GLU A 50 -3.59 -4.72 2.26
CA GLU A 50 -4.02 -3.67 3.17
C GLU A 50 -3.57 -2.30 2.67
N LEU A 51 -4.30 -1.24 3.01
CA LEU A 51 -3.90 0.13 2.64
C LEU A 51 -2.90 0.68 3.66
N PHE A 52 -1.88 1.40 3.16
CA PHE A 52 -1.02 2.19 4.04
C PHE A 52 -1.82 3.31 4.74
N GLY A 53 -1.43 3.67 5.96
CA GLY A 53 -1.97 4.83 6.68
C GLY A 53 -3.43 4.72 7.16
N GLY A 54 -3.98 3.52 7.30
CA GLY A 54 -5.39 3.27 7.67
C GLY A 54 -5.77 3.56 9.13
N SER A 55 -5.20 4.58 9.77
CA SER A 55 -5.28 4.76 11.22
C SER A 55 -5.80 6.13 11.63
N VAL A 56 -7.02 6.12 12.17
CA VAL A 56 -7.75 7.19 12.89
C VAL A 56 -7.22 8.62 12.66
N GLY A 57 -7.60 9.22 11.54
CA GLY A 57 -7.58 10.68 11.35
C GLY A 57 -6.60 11.22 10.32
N TYR A 58 -5.70 10.40 9.79
CA TYR A 58 -5.00 10.70 8.54
C TYR A 58 -5.67 9.98 7.38
N THR A 59 -5.73 10.66 6.23
CA THR A 59 -6.28 10.13 4.99
C THR A 59 -5.63 8.79 4.73
N SER A 60 -6.41 7.72 4.62
CA SER A 60 -5.99 6.44 4.05
C SER A 60 -5.11 6.72 2.81
N SER A 61 -4.17 5.84 2.45
CA SER A 61 -3.39 5.94 1.18
C SER A 61 -4.25 5.75 -0.09
N GLU A 62 -5.43 6.35 -0.08
CA GLU A 62 -6.38 6.63 -1.14
C GLU A 62 -6.19 8.11 -1.52
N TYR A 63 -5.79 8.33 -2.76
CA TYR A 63 -5.48 9.62 -3.34
C TYR A 63 -6.44 9.90 -4.48
N ASP A 64 -6.84 11.16 -4.66
CA ASP A 64 -7.64 11.58 -5.81
C ASP A 64 -6.79 11.62 -7.11
N ALA A 65 -5.46 11.73 -6.99
CA ALA A 65 -4.54 11.85 -8.11
C ALA A 65 -3.52 10.68 -8.18
N GLU A 66 -3.30 10.17 -9.40
CA GLU A 66 -2.29 9.13 -9.67
C GLU A 66 -0.90 9.58 -9.23
N GLU A 67 -0.58 10.86 -9.47
CA GLU A 67 0.74 11.42 -9.18
C GLU A 67 1.08 11.39 -7.68
N GLU A 68 0.09 11.63 -6.82
CA GLU A 68 0.27 11.58 -5.36
C GLU A 68 0.46 10.13 -4.89
N ALA A 69 -0.36 9.21 -5.40
CA ALA A 69 -0.24 7.80 -5.06
C ALA A 69 1.07 7.19 -5.57
N ARG A 70 1.49 7.54 -6.79
CA ARG A 70 2.77 7.12 -7.37
C ARG A 70 3.95 7.72 -6.61
N ALA A 71 3.87 8.98 -6.18
CA ALA A 71 4.93 9.60 -5.39
C ALA A 71 5.14 8.84 -4.07
N PHE A 72 4.06 8.53 -3.35
CA PHE A 72 4.14 7.70 -2.15
C PHE A 72 4.67 6.28 -2.45
N TYR A 73 4.20 5.68 -3.55
CA TYR A 73 4.67 4.35 -3.98
C TYR A 73 6.18 4.30 -4.26
N ASP A 74 6.73 5.33 -4.91
CA ASP A 74 8.16 5.48 -5.15
C ASP A 74 8.94 5.76 -3.86
N GLU A 75 8.35 6.54 -2.94
CA GLU A 75 8.91 6.77 -1.61
C GLU A 75 9.03 5.46 -0.81
N LEU A 76 8.13 4.48 -0.95
CA LEU A 76 8.24 3.18 -0.26
C LEU A 76 9.57 2.46 -0.53
N GLU A 77 10.17 2.64 -1.71
CA GLU A 77 11.50 2.11 -1.99
C GLU A 77 12.58 2.78 -1.13
N ASN A 78 12.46 4.10 -0.95
CA ASN A 78 13.39 4.93 -0.20
C ASN A 78 13.16 4.90 1.32
N LEU A 79 11.92 4.66 1.77
CA LEU A 79 11.55 4.64 3.18
C LEU A 79 12.22 3.48 3.91
N SER A 80 12.68 3.72 5.14
CA SER A 80 13.27 2.65 5.95
C SER A 80 12.18 1.69 6.45
N ASN A 81 12.54 0.44 6.77
CA ASN A 81 11.58 -0.51 7.37
C ASN A 81 10.91 0.06 8.64
N GLU A 82 11.65 0.85 9.42
CA GLU A 82 11.12 1.55 10.60
C GLU A 82 10.07 2.60 10.25
N GLU A 83 10.24 3.35 9.15
CA GLU A 83 9.28 4.36 8.70
C GLU A 83 8.03 3.71 8.13
N ILE A 84 8.20 2.62 7.38
CA ILE A 84 7.07 1.81 6.92
C ILE A 84 6.31 1.22 8.11
N HIS A 85 7.03 0.68 9.09
CA HIS A 85 6.39 0.16 10.29
C HIS A 85 5.72 1.27 11.10
N ASP A 86 6.26 2.49 11.14
CA ASP A 86 5.60 3.65 11.77
C ASP A 86 4.28 3.96 11.05
N GLU A 87 4.30 4.06 9.72
CA GLU A 87 3.13 4.28 8.85
C GLU A 87 2.06 3.18 9.02
N MET A 88 2.48 1.93 9.27
CA MET A 88 1.60 0.80 9.60
C MET A 88 1.12 0.81 11.06
N SER A 89 1.99 1.18 12.01
CA SER A 89 1.74 1.12 13.46
C SER A 89 0.93 2.28 14.02
N VAL A 90 0.69 3.36 13.27
CA VAL A 90 -0.22 4.42 13.73
C VAL A 90 -1.64 3.87 14.02
N GLY A 91 -1.92 2.59 13.71
CA GLY A 91 -3.18 1.88 13.99
C GLY A 91 -3.27 1.11 15.31
N GLU A 92 -2.17 0.89 16.02
CA GLU A 92 -2.18 0.18 17.31
C GLU A 92 -2.15 1.15 18.50
N ASN A 93 -3.18 2.01 18.61
CA ASN A 93 -3.47 2.62 19.90
C ASN A 93 -4.98 2.87 20.08
N GLN A 94 -5.73 1.82 20.43
CA GLN A 94 -6.88 1.92 21.33
C GLN A 94 -7.19 0.60 22.03
#